data_AF-A0A7C6BP07-F1
#
_entry.id   AF-A0A7C6BP07-F1
#
_cell.length_a   1.000
_cell.length_b   1.000
_cell.length_c   1.000
_cell.angle_alpha   90.00
_cell.angle_beta   90.00
_cell.angle_gamma   90.00
#
_symmetry.space_group_name_H-M   'P 1'
#
loop_
_entity.id
_entity.type
_entity.pdbx_description
1 polymer ?
#
loop_
_entity_poly.entity_id
_entity_poly.type
_entity_poly.pdbx_seq_one_letter_code
_entity_poly.pdbx_strand_id
1 'polypeptide(L)'
;MLGVYMNVKMIKFDEIHYGWKIKFVIELNEEENSKFNMKPIKHVGSYDIKKNNNVISFDFVFDRGELLKNETIEERLEVIKEDVTNLVVSCL
;
A
#
# COMPACT_ATOMS: atom_id res chain seq x y z
N MET A 1 -13.70 6.79 19.43
CA MET A 1 -13.01 6.40 18.19
C MET A 1 -11.90 5.45 18.58
N LEU A 2 -12.05 4.15 18.31
CA LEU A 2 -10.93 3.22 18.41
C LEU A 2 -9.99 3.57 17.25
N GLY A 3 -8.78 4.03 17.57
CA GLY A 3 -7.78 4.36 16.56
C GLY A 3 -7.33 3.08 15.86
N VAL A 4 -7.46 3.05 14.54
CA VAL A 4 -6.89 1.99 13.71
C VAL A 4 -5.36 2.04 13.88
N TYR A 5 -4.74 0.94 14.29
CA TYR A 5 -3.33 0.87 14.66
C TYR A 5 -2.58 -0.02 13.65
N MET A 6 -2.61 0.40 12.39
CA MET A 6 -1.97 -0.32 11.30
C MET A 6 -0.52 0.14 11.11
N ASN A 7 0.39 -0.81 11.04
CA ASN A 7 1.81 -0.52 10.76
C ASN A 7 2.10 -0.73 9.27
N VAL A 8 2.31 0.37 8.55
CA VAL A 8 2.66 0.35 7.12
C VAL A 8 4.17 0.46 6.95
N LYS A 9 4.77 -0.56 6.35
CA LYS A 9 6.21 -0.65 6.08
C LYS A 9 6.45 -0.79 4.59
N MET A 10 7.32 0.07 4.05
CA MET A 10 7.91 -0.17 2.74
C MET A 10 9.02 -1.21 2.91
N ILE A 11 8.89 -2.35 2.24
CA ILE A 11 9.86 -3.45 2.33
C ILE A 11 10.66 -3.65 1.04
N LYS A 12 10.32 -2.91 -0.02
CA LYS A 12 11.04 -2.91 -1.29
C LYS A 12 10.92 -1.55 -1.97
N PHE A 13 12.05 -1.06 -2.45
CA PHE A 13 12.16 0.14 -3.27
C PHE A 13 13.36 -0.05 -4.21
N ASP A 14 13.11 -0.64 -5.38
CA ASP A 14 14.15 -0.92 -6.37
C ASP A 14 13.95 -0.04 -7.59
N GLU A 15 14.93 0.78 -7.95
CA GLU A 15 14.92 1.52 -9.19
C GLU A 15 15.09 0.58 -10.40
N ILE A 16 14.32 0.83 -11.44
CA ILE A 16 14.38 0.15 -12.74
C ILE A 16 14.48 1.19 -13.86
N HIS A 17 14.76 0.74 -15.09
CA HIS A 17 15.08 1.65 -16.20
C HIS A 17 13.99 2.70 -16.52
N TYR A 18 12.73 2.45 -16.18
CA TYR A 18 11.60 3.37 -16.41
C TYR A 18 10.86 3.80 -15.13
N GLY A 19 11.37 3.51 -13.93
CA GLY A 19 10.61 3.78 -12.72
C GLY A 19 11.10 3.00 -11.50
N TRP A 20 10.18 2.56 -10.64
CA TRP A 20 10.50 1.86 -9.40
C TRP A 20 9.58 0.68 -9.14
N LYS A 21 10.14 -0.44 -8.66
CA LYS A 21 9.39 -1.56 -8.08
C LYS A 21 9.24 -1.33 -6.60
N ILE A 22 7.99 -1.21 -6.14
CA ILE A 22 7.68 -0.80 -4.77
C ILE A 22 6.84 -1.88 -4.12
N LYS A 23 7.12 -2.17 -2.85
CA LYS A 23 6.30 -3.06 -2.03
C LYS A 23 6.03 -2.48 -0.66
N PHE A 24 4.75 -2.31 -0.35
CA PHE A 24 4.27 -2.01 1.00
C PHE A 24 3.71 -3.27 1.65
N VAL A 25 3.91 -3.36 2.96
CA VAL A 25 3.31 -4.36 3.83
C VAL A 25 2.59 -3.65 4.96
N ILE A 26 1.35 -4.06 5.20
CA ILE A 26 0.54 -3.65 6.34
C ILE A 26 0.34 -4.85 7.24
N GLU A 27 0.73 -4.71 8.49
CA GLU A 27 0.45 -5.71 9.52
C GLU A 27 -0.79 -5.27 10.31
N LEU A 28 -1.82 -6.11 10.27
CA LEU A 28 -3.03 -5.97 11.06
C LEU A 28 -2.81 -6.57 12.45
N ASN A 29 -3.36 -5.92 13.47
CA ASN A 29 -3.51 -6.56 14.77
C ASN A 29 -4.64 -7.60 14.75
N GLU A 30 -4.84 -8.32 15.86
CA GLU A 30 -5.85 -9.38 15.95
C GLU A 30 -7.27 -8.88 15.71
N GLU A 31 -7.63 -7.72 16.28
CA GLU A 31 -8.96 -7.11 16.13
C GLU A 31 -9.22 -6.71 14.68
N GLU A 32 -8.28 -6.00 14.06
CA GLU A 32 -8.34 -5.57 12.67
C GLU A 32 -8.43 -6.79 11.73
N ASN A 33 -7.58 -7.80 11.93
CA ASN A 33 -7.58 -9.00 11.10
C ASN A 33 -8.90 -9.79 11.20
N SER A 34 -9.56 -9.76 12.36
CA SER A 34 -10.88 -10.40 12.55
C SER A 34 -12.01 -9.71 11.80
N LYS A 35 -11.92 -8.40 11.60
CA LYS A 35 -12.93 -7.58 10.89
C LYS A 35 -12.64 -7.40 9.41
N PHE A 36 -11.39 -7.63 9.01
CA PHE A 36 -10.92 -7.34 7.66
C PHE A 36 -11.66 -8.10 6.56
N ASN A 37 -12.24 -7.35 5.63
CA ASN A 37 -12.91 -7.86 4.44
C ASN A 37 -12.20 -7.38 3.17
N MET A 38 -11.53 -8.28 2.45
CA MET A 38 -10.74 -7.93 1.26
C MET A 38 -11.58 -7.51 0.04
N LYS A 39 -12.92 -7.68 0.06
CA LYS A 39 -13.79 -7.40 -1.09
C LYS A 39 -13.62 -5.99 -1.70
N PRO A 40 -13.51 -4.89 -0.91
CA PRO A 40 -13.39 -3.54 -1.45
C PRO A 40 -12.13 -3.32 -2.27
N ILE A 41 -11.02 -3.98 -1.91
CA ILE A 41 -9.71 -3.71 -2.53
C ILE A 41 -9.24 -4.79 -3.51
N LYS A 42 -9.97 -5.90 -3.65
CA LYS A 42 -9.54 -7.07 -4.44
C LYS A 42 -9.20 -6.75 -5.91
N HIS A 43 -9.71 -5.65 -6.45
CA HIS A 43 -9.56 -5.26 -7.86
C HIS A 43 -9.03 -3.84 -8.07
N VAL A 44 -8.33 -3.26 -7.08
CA VAL A 44 -7.76 -1.91 -7.24
C VAL A 44 -6.56 -1.99 -8.20
N GLY A 45 -6.71 -1.33 -9.35
CA GLY A 45 -6.08 -1.73 -10.62
C GLY A 45 -4.55 -1.83 -10.66
N SER A 46 -3.82 -0.90 -10.06
CA SER A 46 -2.36 -0.84 -10.21
C SER A 46 -1.59 -1.73 -9.22
N TYR A 47 -2.28 -2.37 -8.27
CA TYR A 47 -1.66 -3.12 -7.20
C TYR A 47 -1.89 -4.63 -7.35
N ASP A 48 -0.82 -5.42 -7.25
CA ASP A 48 -0.92 -6.84 -6.90
C ASP A 48 -1.08 -6.94 -5.37
N ILE A 49 -2.31 -7.16 -4.92
CA ILE A 49 -2.66 -7.19 -3.50
C ILE A 49 -2.82 -8.64 -3.04
N LYS A 50 -2.05 -9.01 -2.01
CA LYS A 50 -2.11 -10.34 -1.38
C LYS A 50 -2.31 -10.20 0.11
N LYS A 51 -3.15 -11.08 0.68
CA LYS A 51 -3.29 -11.24 2.13
C LYS A 51 -2.79 -12.61 2.55
N ASN A 52 -1.92 -12.65 3.54
CA ASN A 52 -1.46 -13.87 4.20
C ASN A 52 -1.56 -13.69 5.72
N ASN A 53 -2.47 -14.43 6.36
CA ASN A 53 -2.83 -14.23 7.76
C ASN A 53 -3.15 -12.76 8.08
N ASN A 54 -2.46 -12.15 9.03
CA ASN A 54 -2.62 -10.77 9.46
C ASN A 54 -1.80 -9.77 8.63
N VAL A 55 -1.15 -10.22 7.55
CA VAL A 55 -0.26 -9.39 6.73
C VAL A 55 -0.88 -9.17 5.35
N ILE A 56 -0.93 -7.91 4.91
CA ILE A 56 -1.36 -7.51 3.57
C ILE A 56 -0.16 -6.92 2.84
N SER A 57 0.07 -7.32 1.60
CA SER A 57 1.11 -6.76 0.76
C SER A 57 0.53 -6.12 -0.50
N PHE A 58 1.03 -4.94 -0.82
CA PHE A 58 0.79 -4.21 -2.06
C PHE A 58 2.09 -4.18 -2.86
N ASP A 59 2.13 -4.85 -4.01
CA ASP A 59 3.27 -4.85 -4.93
C ASP A 59 2.84 -4.14 -6.23
N PHE A 60 3.67 -3.21 -6.71
CA PHE A 60 3.37 -2.45 -7.93
C PHE A 60 4.65 -1.86 -8.54
N VAL A 61 4.53 -1.44 -9.80
CA VAL A 61 5.55 -0.69 -10.51
C VAL A 61 5.06 0.73 -10.71
N PHE A 62 5.82 1.70 -10.23
CA PHE A 62 5.54 3.12 -10.45
C PHE A 62 6.39 3.64 -11.60
N ASP A 63 5.75 4.22 -12.63
CA ASP A 63 6.44 4.76 -13.80
C ASP A 63 6.99 6.15 -13.47
N ARG A 64 8.25 6.42 -13.84
CA ARG A 64 8.88 7.72 -13.64
C ARG A 64 8.15 8.85 -14.37
N GLY A 65 7.50 8.55 -15.49
CA GLY A 65 6.67 9.49 -16.23
C GLY A 65 5.38 9.91 -15.51
N GLU A 66 4.97 9.20 -14.45
CA GLU A 66 3.81 9.55 -13.63
C GLU A 66 4.13 10.57 -12.53
N LEU A 67 5.42 10.89 -12.31
CA LEU A 67 5.78 12.00 -11.41
C LEU A 67 5.25 13.32 -11.94
N LEU A 68 4.65 14.11 -11.05
CA LEU A 68 4.26 15.48 -11.38
C LEU A 68 5.52 16.33 -11.60
N LYS A 69 5.39 17.41 -12.39
CA LYS A 69 6.50 18.24 -12.88
C LYS A 69 7.51 18.70 -11.80
N ASN A 70 7.10 18.83 -10.55
CA ASN A 70 7.94 19.26 -9.42
C ASN A 70 7.86 18.30 -8.22
N GLU A 71 7.42 17.07 -8.44
CA GLU A 71 7.28 16.06 -7.39
C GLU A 71 8.51 15.16 -7.37
N THR A 72 9.04 14.94 -6.17
CA THR A 72 10.08 13.95 -5.89
C THR A 72 9.48 12.56 -5.69
N ILE A 73 10.28 11.51 -5.89
CA ILE A 73 9.80 10.15 -5.63
C ILE A 73 9.48 9.96 -4.14
N GLU A 74 10.19 10.64 -3.24
CA GLU A 74 9.95 10.62 -1.81
C GLU A 74 8.57 11.19 -1.45
N GLU A 75 8.21 12.35 -2.02
CA GLU A 75 6.88 12.94 -1.84
C GLU A 75 5.78 12.03 -2.38
N ARG A 76 6.00 11.44 -3.56
CA ARG A 76 5.06 10.48 -4.15
C ARG A 76 4.89 9.22 -3.30
N LEU A 77 5.96 8.71 -2.69
CA LEU A 77 5.91 7.54 -1.81
C LEU A 77 5.07 7.79 -0.56
N GLU A 78 5.09 9.00 0.01
CA GLU A 78 4.23 9.34 1.15
C GLU A 78 2.74 9.36 0.74
N VAL A 79 2.42 9.90 -0.44
CA VAL A 79 1.05 9.86 -0.99
C VAL A 79 0.60 8.41 -1.22
N ILE A 80 1.45 7.58 -1.83
CA ILE A 80 1.10 6.17 -2.07
C ILE A 80 0.93 5.43 -0.74
N LYS A 81 1.77 5.72 0.26
CA LYS A 81 1.65 5.14 1.60
C LYS A 81 0.32 5.50 2.27
N GLU A 82 -0.14 6.74 2.12
CA GLU A 82 -1.47 7.16 2.58
C GLU A 82 -2.58 6.43 1.82
N ASP A 83 -2.48 6.32 0.49
CA ASP A 83 -3.45 5.61 -0.34
C ASP A 83 -3.58 4.13 0.07
N VAL A 84 -2.47 3.39 0.19
CA VAL A 84 -2.53 1.99 0.62
C VAL A 84 -3.10 1.86 2.03
N THR A 85 -2.83 2.82 2.92
CA THR A 85 -3.42 2.86 4.27
C THR A 85 -4.94 3.01 4.16
N ASN A 86 -5.43 3.98 3.40
CA ASN A 86 -6.85 4.26 3.22
C ASN A 86 -7.59 3.08 2.57
N LEU A 87 -6.95 2.41 1.60
CA LEU A 87 -7.47 1.18 1.01
C LEU A 87 -7.67 0.09 2.07
N VAL A 88 -6.69 -0.13 2.95
CA VAL A 88 -6.81 -1.11 4.03
C VAL A 88 -7.85 -0.68 5.06
N VAL A 89 -7.92 0.61 5.43
CA VAL A 89 -8.98 1.14 6.32
C VAL A 89 -10.38 0.87 5.76
N SER A 90 -10.57 1.02 4.44
CA SER A 90 -11.88 0.77 3.79
C SER A 90 -12.34 -0.69 3.88
N CYS A 91 -11.47 -1.59 4.31
CA CYS A 91 -11.74 -3.01 4.48
C CYS A 91 -12.04 -3.41 5.94
N LEU A 92 -11.96 -2.48 6.90
CA LEU A 92 -12.24 -2.67 8.33
C LEU A 92 -13.63 -2.12 8.70
#